data_AF-A0A1H2MUB0-F1
#
_entry.id   AF-A0A1H2MUB0-F1
#
_cell.length_a   1.000
_cell.length_b   1.000
_cell.length_c   1.000
_cell.angle_alpha   90.00
_cell.angle_beta   90.00
_cell.angle_gamma   90.00
#
_symmetry.space_group_name_H-M   'P 1'
#
loop_
_entity.id
_entity.type
_entity.pdbx_description
1 polymer ?
#
loop_
_entity_poly.entity_id
_entity_poly.type
_entity_poly.pdbx_seq_one_letter_code
_entity_poly.pdbx_strand_id
1 'polypeptide(L)'
;MFERLRATPREWLLVRPPATSEGAWQWLHYAAQGAQSNGTWPPPPAYLELPAALIIPALDCSHFCLPAPPGLKRHEWPQLFEEYAQQPAEALLVSCLSREAGHLELLVMQRQQVQDWLAECAALGLQVSHGWAELQLLAQPEPGHAIRWQRERLLCLKAHPRQWLVWPQVLGERLPQAWRELPVEQMEGHWPSRLARLEQLPSVLEDARPVRTRERRVPKVSRVQRRLLLGCALLAVCWSAVYLLQTMRQLDAWKTQVEAVAGASDNLSQARVALARLKSRENDWRVRQQQVVAMEQAFSAWLQQQPGWSVSSNHFDGRLWRLGLSGSGPRPAVAEWQAMAQAAGAQLSGEPQGGAADLQLSFDLGEQP
;
A
#
# COMPACT_ATOMS: atom_id res chain seq x y z
N MET A 1 -28.21 -19.32 -2.35
CA MET A 1 -27.80 -20.09 -3.55
C MET A 1 -26.67 -21.00 -3.11
N PHE A 2 -26.99 -22.24 -2.76
CA PHE A 2 -26.05 -23.17 -2.14
C PHE A 2 -25.01 -23.61 -3.18
N GLU A 3 -23.79 -23.06 -3.08
CA GLU A 3 -22.65 -23.62 -3.79
C GLU A 3 -22.49 -25.07 -3.33
N ARG A 4 -22.38 -25.98 -4.30
CA ARG A 4 -22.07 -27.38 -4.05
C ARG A 4 -20.74 -27.45 -3.31
N LEU A 5 -20.81 -27.68 -2.00
CA LEU A 5 -19.68 -28.04 -1.16
C LEU A 5 -19.00 -29.26 -1.80
N ARG A 6 -17.92 -29.03 -2.52
CA ARG A 6 -16.95 -30.08 -2.77
C ARG A 6 -16.43 -30.47 -1.39
N ALA A 7 -16.58 -31.74 -1.03
CA ALA A 7 -16.06 -32.25 0.23
C ALA A 7 -14.56 -31.91 0.29
N THR A 8 -14.18 -31.14 1.30
CA THR A 8 -12.78 -30.84 1.60
C THR A 8 -12.06 -32.17 1.86
N PRO A 9 -10.89 -32.43 1.25
CA PRO A 9 -10.13 -33.63 1.54
C PRO A 9 -9.88 -33.77 3.05
N ARG A 10 -10.02 -34.99 3.57
CA ARG A 10 -9.73 -35.34 4.97
C ARG A 10 -8.25 -35.61 5.22
N GLU A 11 -7.48 -35.76 4.15
CA GLU A 11 -6.06 -36.04 4.17
C GLU A 11 -5.32 -35.05 3.28
N TRP A 12 -4.16 -34.59 3.76
CA TRP A 12 -3.36 -33.57 3.09
C TRP A 12 -1.87 -33.87 3.22
N LEU A 13 -1.13 -33.57 2.15
CA LEU A 13 0.30 -33.34 2.24
C LEU A 13 0.53 -31.84 2.46
N LEU A 14 0.85 -31.46 3.69
CA LEU A 14 1.24 -30.09 4.00
C LEU A 14 2.72 -29.92 3.66
N VAL A 15 3.04 -28.85 2.94
CA VAL A 15 4.42 -28.50 2.59
C VAL A 15 4.71 -27.09 3.07
N ARG A 16 5.88 -26.89 3.68
CA ARG A 16 6.33 -25.58 4.15
C ARG A 16 7.67 -25.24 3.48
N PRO A 17 7.81 -24.04 2.91
CA PRO A 17 9.07 -23.59 2.33
C PRO A 17 10.14 -23.44 3.40
N PRO A 18 11.42 -23.49 3.02
CA PRO A 18 12.50 -23.29 3.96
C PRO A 18 12.51 -21.85 4.50
N ALA A 19 12.95 -21.67 5.75
CA ALA A 19 13.07 -20.35 6.36
C ALA A 19 14.23 -19.50 5.79
N THR A 20 15.16 -20.16 5.09
CA THR A 20 16.34 -19.56 4.45
C THR A 20 16.51 -20.19 3.07
N SER A 21 17.16 -19.48 2.15
CA SER A 21 17.39 -19.96 0.77
C SER A 21 18.20 -21.26 0.68
N GLU A 22 18.95 -21.60 1.73
CA GLU A 22 19.76 -22.83 1.82
C GLU A 22 19.04 -23.96 2.55
N GLY A 23 17.86 -23.70 3.11
CA GLY A 23 17.11 -24.70 3.88
C GLY A 23 16.37 -25.70 2.99
N ALA A 24 15.99 -26.83 3.57
CA ALA A 24 15.15 -27.82 2.92
C ALA A 24 13.65 -27.56 3.19
N TRP A 25 12.81 -27.81 2.18
CA TRP A 25 11.36 -27.89 2.34
C TRP A 25 11.00 -28.91 3.42
N GLN A 26 9.97 -28.60 4.20
CA GLN A 26 9.43 -29.49 5.23
C GLN A 26 8.08 -30.02 4.77
N TRP A 27 7.78 -31.27 5.11
CA TRP A 27 6.50 -31.87 4.81
C TRP A 27 5.86 -32.47 6.06
N LEU A 28 4.54 -32.57 6.03
CA LEU A 28 3.72 -33.20 7.06
C LEU A 28 2.52 -33.87 6.39
N HIS A 29 2.36 -35.16 6.63
CA HIS A 29 1.14 -35.89 6.30
C HIS A 29 0.11 -35.65 7.40
N TYR A 30 -0.98 -34.98 7.03
CA TYR A 30 -2.13 -34.73 7.90
C TYR A 30 -3.25 -35.68 7.54
N ALA A 31 -3.72 -36.45 8.53
CA ALA A 31 -4.90 -37.30 8.40
C ALA A 31 -5.56 -37.46 9.77
N ALA A 32 -6.86 -37.79 9.78
CA ALA A 32 -7.63 -38.01 11.00
C ALA A 32 -7.52 -36.88 12.05
N GLN A 33 -7.48 -35.62 11.58
CA GLN A 33 -7.37 -34.41 12.39
C GLN A 33 -6.02 -34.24 13.14
N GLY A 34 -4.96 -34.93 12.72
CA GLY A 34 -3.65 -34.86 13.36
C GLY A 34 -2.47 -35.12 12.43
N ALA A 35 -1.27 -34.93 12.98
CA ALA A 35 -0.02 -35.23 12.33
C ALA A 35 0.24 -36.74 12.34
N GLN A 36 0.46 -37.34 11.17
CA GLN A 36 0.77 -38.77 11.06
C GLN A 36 2.27 -39.01 10.89
N SER A 37 2.90 -38.27 10.00
CA SER A 37 4.33 -38.37 9.70
C SER A 37 4.83 -37.04 9.15
N ASN A 38 6.08 -36.70 9.41
CA ASN A 38 6.68 -35.44 8.95
C ASN A 38 8.18 -35.61 8.73
N GLY A 39 8.78 -34.67 8.01
CA GLY A 39 10.23 -34.64 7.81
C GLY A 39 10.68 -33.55 6.83
N THR A 40 11.96 -33.61 6.49
CA THR A 40 12.55 -32.84 5.40
C THR A 40 12.19 -33.49 4.06
N TRP A 41 12.08 -32.67 3.02
CA TRP A 41 11.85 -33.13 1.65
C TRP A 41 12.96 -34.09 1.18
N PRO A 42 12.64 -35.17 0.44
CA PRO A 42 11.33 -35.53 -0.11
C PRO A 42 10.45 -36.39 0.83
N PRO A 43 9.11 -36.28 0.74
CA PRO A 43 8.19 -37.21 1.39
C PRO A 43 8.21 -38.59 0.74
N PRO A 44 7.74 -39.64 1.44
CA PRO A 44 7.45 -40.94 0.83
C PRO A 44 6.59 -40.80 -0.45
N PRO A 45 6.88 -41.56 -1.52
CA PRO A 45 6.19 -41.43 -2.82
C PRO A 45 4.66 -41.53 -2.73
N ALA A 46 4.14 -42.36 -1.83
CA ALA A 46 2.70 -42.50 -1.60
C ALA A 46 2.01 -41.20 -1.20
N TYR A 47 2.72 -40.27 -0.55
CA TYR A 47 2.15 -38.98 -0.13
C TYR A 47 2.11 -37.94 -1.24
N LEU A 48 2.87 -38.12 -2.32
CA LEU A 48 2.86 -37.20 -3.47
C LEU A 48 1.55 -37.28 -4.27
N GLU A 49 0.78 -38.36 -4.10
CA GLU A 49 -0.55 -38.52 -4.69
C GLU A 49 -1.65 -37.79 -3.89
N LEU A 50 -1.36 -37.39 -2.65
CA LEU A 50 -2.31 -36.69 -1.79
C LEU A 50 -2.52 -35.24 -2.25
N PRO A 51 -3.68 -34.64 -1.95
CA PRO A 51 -3.89 -33.20 -2.10
C PRO A 51 -2.82 -32.42 -1.32
N ALA A 52 -2.09 -31.57 -2.03
CA ALA A 52 -1.05 -30.74 -1.42
C ALA A 52 -1.61 -29.39 -0.96
N ALA A 53 -1.11 -28.91 0.19
CA ALA A 53 -1.38 -27.59 0.70
C ALA A 53 -0.08 -26.90 1.15
N LEU A 54 0.05 -25.63 0.79
CA LEU A 54 1.22 -24.80 1.12
C LEU A 54 1.01 -24.11 2.47
N ILE A 55 1.97 -24.26 3.36
CA ILE A 55 1.99 -23.60 4.66
C ILE A 55 2.84 -22.33 4.55
N ILE A 56 2.21 -21.18 4.76
CA ILE A 56 2.85 -19.87 4.71
C ILE A 56 3.62 -19.67 6.03
N PRO A 57 4.96 -19.47 5.99
CA PRO A 57 5.73 -19.25 7.19
C PRO A 57 5.27 -18.02 7.97
N ALA A 58 5.33 -18.10 9.29
CA ALA A 58 4.85 -17.05 10.19
C ALA A 58 5.56 -15.69 10.00
N LEU A 59 6.83 -15.70 9.56
CA LEU A 59 7.62 -14.48 9.33
C LEU A 59 7.26 -13.77 8.01
N ASP A 60 6.63 -14.48 7.08
CA ASP A 60 6.31 -13.98 5.74
C ASP A 60 4.83 -13.56 5.60
N CYS A 61 4.11 -13.53 6.71
CA CYS A 61 2.73 -13.08 6.77
C CYS A 61 2.46 -12.20 7.99
N SER A 62 1.61 -11.20 7.79
CA SER A 62 1.16 -10.28 8.85
C SER A 62 -0.34 -10.45 9.08
N HIS A 63 -0.72 -10.56 10.35
CA HIS A 63 -2.11 -10.71 10.77
C HIS A 63 -2.68 -9.35 11.24
N PHE A 64 -3.81 -8.95 10.69
CA PHE A 64 -4.49 -7.69 11.00
C PHE A 64 -5.95 -7.92 11.39
N CYS A 65 -6.41 -7.20 12.41
CA CYS A 65 -7.82 -7.14 12.79
C CYS A 65 -8.29 -5.70 12.63
N LEU A 66 -9.05 -5.44 11.56
CA LEU A 66 -9.50 -4.10 11.19
C LEU A 66 -11.02 -3.97 11.38
N PRO A 67 -11.55 -2.76 11.69
CA PRO A 67 -12.98 -2.52 11.56
C PRO A 67 -13.39 -2.75 10.10
N ALA A 68 -14.56 -3.35 9.89
CA ALA A 68 -15.10 -3.73 8.59
C ALA A 68 -16.29 -2.83 8.23
N PRO A 69 -16.08 -1.73 7.46
CA PRO A 69 -17.18 -0.93 6.98
C PRO A 69 -18.18 -1.79 6.19
N PRO A 70 -19.50 -1.52 6.32
CA PRO A 70 -20.49 -2.22 5.53
C PRO A 70 -20.25 -1.94 4.04
N GLY A 71 -20.19 -2.99 3.23
CA GLY A 71 -20.05 -2.89 1.77
C GLY A 71 -18.63 -3.03 1.22
N LEU A 72 -17.60 -3.13 2.08
CA LEU A 72 -16.22 -3.35 1.64
C LEU A 72 -16.08 -4.67 0.85
N LYS A 73 -15.57 -4.58 -0.38
CA LYS A 73 -15.37 -5.70 -1.28
C LYS A 73 -13.97 -6.27 -1.15
N ARG A 74 -13.82 -7.56 -1.51
CA ARG A 74 -12.56 -8.30 -1.42
C ARG A 74 -11.38 -7.64 -2.17
N HIS A 75 -11.63 -7.06 -3.33
CA HIS A 75 -10.58 -6.39 -4.11
C HIS A 75 -10.12 -5.05 -3.53
N GLU A 76 -10.87 -4.49 -2.57
CA GLU A 76 -10.54 -3.24 -1.88
C GLU A 76 -9.68 -3.50 -0.63
N TRP A 77 -9.54 -4.75 -0.19
CA TRP A 77 -8.77 -5.07 1.02
C TRP A 77 -7.28 -4.68 0.93
N PRO A 78 -6.57 -4.90 -0.19
CA PRO A 78 -5.18 -4.47 -0.32
C PRO A 78 -5.00 -2.95 -0.17
N GLN A 79 -5.98 -2.15 -0.61
CA GLN A 79 -5.93 -0.68 -0.52
C GLN A 79 -5.96 -0.19 0.93
N LEU A 80 -6.55 -0.97 1.86
CA LEU A 80 -6.53 -0.66 3.28
C LEU A 80 -5.12 -0.64 3.88
N PHE A 81 -4.15 -1.24 3.20
CA PHE A 81 -2.79 -1.38 3.68
C PHE A 81 -1.81 -0.42 3.01
N GLU A 82 -2.22 0.48 2.12
CA GLU A 82 -1.30 1.46 1.52
C GLU A 82 -0.65 2.37 2.59
N GLU A 83 -1.35 2.64 3.68
CA GLU A 83 -0.84 3.42 4.82
C GLU A 83 -0.02 2.58 5.82
N TYR A 84 -0.27 1.27 5.90
CA TYR A 84 0.31 0.38 6.92
C TYR A 84 1.46 -0.48 6.41
N ALA A 85 1.39 -0.91 5.15
CA ALA A 85 2.42 -1.65 4.47
C ALA A 85 3.28 -0.67 3.68
N GLN A 86 4.59 -0.73 3.86
CA GLN A 86 5.56 0.01 3.05
C GLN A 86 5.65 -0.52 1.61
N GLN A 87 4.61 -1.19 1.12
CA GLN A 87 4.55 -1.88 -0.16
C GLN A 87 3.25 -1.48 -0.87
N PRO A 88 3.30 -1.34 -2.21
CA PRO A 88 2.11 -1.00 -2.99
C PRO A 88 1.06 -2.11 -2.89
N ALA A 89 -0.22 -1.74 -2.91
CA ALA A 89 -1.35 -2.65 -2.75
C ALA A 89 -1.33 -3.84 -3.75
N GLU A 90 -0.82 -3.63 -4.96
CA GLU A 90 -0.72 -4.66 -6.00
C GLU A 90 0.30 -5.75 -5.65
N ALA A 91 1.36 -5.41 -4.91
CA ALA A 91 2.37 -6.34 -4.44
C ALA A 91 1.88 -7.22 -3.28
N LEU A 92 0.73 -6.89 -2.70
CA LEU A 92 0.15 -7.61 -1.57
C LEU A 92 -0.86 -8.66 -2.04
N LEU A 93 -0.83 -9.79 -1.35
CA LEU A 93 -1.89 -10.79 -1.36
C LEU A 93 -2.58 -10.73 0.00
N VAL A 94 -3.89 -10.48 -0.01
CA VAL A 94 -4.68 -10.28 1.20
C VAL A 94 -5.81 -11.31 1.24
N SER A 95 -5.83 -12.10 2.30
CA SER A 95 -6.81 -13.17 2.50
C SER A 95 -7.57 -12.97 3.79
N CYS A 96 -8.89 -13.18 3.75
CA CYS A 96 -9.75 -13.06 4.92
C CYS A 96 -9.83 -14.38 5.67
N LEU A 97 -9.56 -14.31 6.97
CA LEU A 97 -9.66 -15.44 7.89
C LEU A 97 -11.04 -15.50 8.52
N SER A 98 -11.59 -14.37 8.92
CA SER A 98 -12.94 -14.31 9.46
C SER A 98 -13.53 -12.92 9.31
N ARG A 99 -14.86 -12.86 9.39
CA ARG A 99 -15.62 -11.63 9.42
C ARG A 99 -16.66 -11.74 10.52
N GLU A 100 -16.42 -11.08 11.64
CA GLU A 100 -17.24 -11.19 12.83
C GLU A 100 -17.47 -9.83 13.46
N ALA A 101 -18.70 -9.57 13.92
CA ALA A 101 -19.05 -8.38 14.71
C ALA A 101 -18.58 -7.03 14.13
N GLY A 102 -18.59 -6.88 12.80
CA GLY A 102 -18.12 -5.65 12.14
C GLY A 102 -16.59 -5.50 12.12
N HIS A 103 -15.85 -6.57 12.35
CA HIS A 103 -14.40 -6.66 12.17
C HIS A 103 -14.03 -7.65 11.06
N LEU A 104 -12.89 -7.41 10.44
CA LEU A 104 -12.29 -8.23 9.40
C LEU A 104 -10.92 -8.69 9.88
N GLU A 105 -10.73 -10.01 9.95
CA GLU A 105 -9.44 -10.62 10.22
C GLU A 105 -8.77 -10.93 8.88
N LEU A 106 -7.67 -10.25 8.61
CA LEU A 106 -6.93 -10.33 7.36
C LEU A 106 -5.55 -10.87 7.59
N LEU A 107 -5.11 -11.69 6.65
CA LEU A 107 -3.73 -12.12 6.52
C LEU A 107 -3.14 -11.47 5.27
N VAL A 108 -2.06 -10.74 5.45
CA VAL A 108 -1.35 -10.02 4.40
C VAL A 108 0.00 -10.69 4.16
N MET A 109 0.31 -10.97 2.91
CA MET A 109 1.57 -11.60 2.50
C MET A 109 2.06 -10.98 1.19
N GLN A 110 3.34 -11.18 0.87
CA GLN A 110 3.90 -10.70 -0.40
C GLN A 110 3.45 -11.61 -1.55
N ARG A 111 2.80 -11.02 -2.55
CA ARG A 111 2.25 -11.77 -3.69
C ARG A 111 3.33 -12.54 -4.44
N GLN A 112 4.46 -11.89 -4.73
CA GLN A 112 5.56 -12.50 -5.50
C GLN A 112 6.14 -13.72 -4.78
N GLN A 113 6.46 -13.60 -3.50
CA GLN A 113 7.01 -14.68 -2.69
C GLN A 113 6.12 -15.93 -2.70
N VAL A 114 4.80 -15.73 -2.58
CA VAL A 114 3.83 -16.84 -2.62
C VAL A 114 3.77 -17.47 -4.00
N GLN A 115 3.85 -16.68 -5.07
CA GLN A 115 3.88 -17.20 -6.44
C GLN A 115 5.14 -18.03 -6.69
N ASP A 116 6.29 -17.59 -6.19
CA ASP A 116 7.56 -18.30 -6.30
C ASP A 116 7.48 -19.66 -5.60
N TRP A 117 6.96 -19.71 -4.37
CA TRP A 117 6.73 -20.98 -3.67
C TRP A 117 5.75 -21.90 -4.38
N LEU A 118 4.69 -21.37 -4.98
CA LEU A 118 3.75 -22.16 -5.77
C LEU A 118 4.39 -22.71 -7.04
N ALA A 119 5.28 -21.94 -7.68
CA ALA A 119 6.05 -22.39 -8.83
C ALA A 119 7.06 -23.49 -8.44
N GLU A 120 7.76 -23.33 -7.31
CA GLU A 120 8.64 -24.37 -6.75
C GLU A 120 7.85 -25.66 -6.44
N CYS A 121 6.69 -25.55 -5.78
CA CYS A 121 5.80 -26.68 -5.54
C CYS A 121 5.43 -27.39 -6.85
N ALA A 122 5.09 -26.64 -7.90
CA ALA A 122 4.76 -27.19 -9.20
C ALA A 122 5.97 -27.88 -9.87
N ALA A 123 7.18 -27.33 -9.72
CA ALA A 123 8.41 -27.93 -10.19
C ALA A 123 8.74 -29.24 -9.45
N LEU A 124 8.36 -29.33 -8.17
CA LEU A 124 8.41 -30.55 -7.36
C LEU A 124 7.28 -31.55 -7.66
N GLY A 125 6.43 -31.27 -8.65
CA GLY A 125 5.33 -32.14 -9.07
C GLY A 125 4.08 -32.04 -8.20
N LEU A 126 4.03 -31.09 -7.26
CA LEU A 126 2.89 -30.91 -6.36
C LEU A 126 1.83 -30.01 -6.98
N GLN A 127 0.56 -30.41 -6.87
CA GLN A 127 -0.57 -29.57 -7.21
C GLN A 127 -1.18 -28.96 -5.94
N VAL A 128 -0.61 -27.84 -5.52
CA VAL A 128 -1.11 -27.09 -4.35
C VAL A 128 -2.48 -26.51 -4.66
N SER A 129 -3.47 -26.86 -3.85
CA SER A 129 -4.85 -26.39 -4.01
C SER A 129 -5.33 -25.46 -2.89
N HIS A 130 -4.68 -25.55 -1.73
CA HIS A 130 -5.00 -24.82 -0.50
C HIS A 130 -3.72 -24.29 0.11
N GLY A 131 -3.86 -23.29 0.98
CA GLY A 131 -2.78 -22.95 1.87
C GLY A 131 -3.31 -22.37 3.17
N TRP A 132 -2.47 -22.44 4.20
CA TRP A 132 -2.75 -21.92 5.53
C TRP A 132 -1.50 -21.27 6.08
N ALA A 133 -1.64 -20.27 6.95
CA ALA A 133 -0.51 -19.74 7.70
C ALA A 133 -0.12 -20.68 8.85
N GLU A 134 1.14 -20.64 9.26
CA GLU A 134 1.64 -21.41 10.40
C GLU A 134 0.79 -21.25 11.67
N LEU A 135 0.34 -20.04 12.00
CA LEU A 135 -0.50 -19.82 13.20
C LEU A 135 -1.96 -20.27 13.04
N GLN A 136 -2.43 -20.51 11.81
CA GLN A 136 -3.71 -21.18 11.58
C GLN A 136 -3.64 -22.67 11.96
N LEU A 137 -2.46 -23.29 11.87
CA LEU A 137 -2.26 -24.69 12.23
C LEU A 137 -2.40 -24.95 13.73
N LEU A 138 -2.15 -23.95 14.57
CA LEU A 138 -2.33 -24.06 16.02
C LEU A 138 -3.82 -24.20 16.36
N ALA A 139 -4.15 -25.19 17.18
CA ALA A 139 -5.50 -25.37 17.72
C ALA A 139 -6.01 -24.08 18.41
N GLN A 140 -7.32 -23.95 18.60
CA GLN A 140 -7.84 -22.85 19.40
C GLN A 140 -7.48 -23.09 20.87
N PRO A 141 -6.80 -22.13 21.53
CA PRO A 141 -6.56 -22.20 22.97
C PRO A 141 -7.87 -22.06 23.75
N GLU A 142 -7.89 -22.56 24.97
CA GLU A 142 -8.99 -22.29 25.90
C GLU A 142 -9.02 -20.79 26.27
N PRO A 143 -10.20 -20.22 26.57
CA PRO A 143 -10.29 -18.84 27.02
C PRO A 143 -9.35 -18.56 28.20
N GLY A 144 -8.57 -17.49 28.10
CA GLY A 144 -7.58 -17.11 29.12
C GLY A 144 -6.26 -17.89 29.07
N HIS A 145 -6.11 -18.85 28.15
CA HIS A 145 -4.86 -19.57 27.90
C HIS A 145 -4.23 -19.13 26.57
N ALA A 146 -2.93 -19.39 26.43
CA ALA A 146 -2.23 -19.26 25.17
C ALA A 146 -1.56 -20.58 24.78
N ILE A 147 -1.37 -20.78 23.48
CA ILE A 147 -0.50 -21.82 22.94
C ILE A 147 0.81 -21.16 22.52
N ARG A 148 1.93 -21.75 22.94
CA ARG A 148 3.28 -21.39 22.55
C ARG A 148 3.92 -22.53 21.79
N TRP A 149 4.20 -22.28 20.53
CA TRP A 149 4.93 -23.22 19.68
C TRP A 149 6.31 -22.66 19.36
N GLN A 150 7.34 -23.36 19.84
CA GLN A 150 8.74 -23.04 19.57
C GLN A 150 9.28 -23.90 18.43
N ARG A 151 9.69 -23.22 17.35
CA ARG A 151 10.32 -23.82 16.17
C ARG A 151 11.71 -23.24 16.03
N GLU A 152 12.73 -24.04 16.31
CA GLU A 152 14.13 -23.61 16.25
C GLU A 152 14.34 -22.30 17.05
N ARG A 153 14.55 -21.17 16.35
CA ARG A 153 14.78 -19.83 16.92
C ARG A 153 13.56 -18.90 16.78
N LEU A 154 12.42 -19.43 16.38
CA LEU A 154 11.18 -18.70 16.18
C LEU A 154 10.13 -19.15 17.19
N LEU A 155 9.48 -18.18 17.82
CA LEU A 155 8.38 -18.46 18.74
C LEU A 155 7.05 -17.97 18.16
N CYS A 156 6.09 -18.87 18.05
CA CYS A 156 4.73 -18.57 17.62
C CYS A 156 3.76 -18.69 18.80
N LEU A 157 2.97 -17.65 19.04
CA LEU A 157 2.07 -17.52 20.17
C LEU A 157 0.65 -17.21 19.69
N LYS A 158 -0.34 -17.91 20.26
CA LYS A 158 -1.76 -17.73 19.95
C LYS A 158 -2.59 -17.79 21.22
N ALA A 159 -3.29 -16.71 21.56
CA ALA A 159 -4.15 -16.61 22.75
C ALA A 159 -5.65 -16.50 22.42
N HIS A 160 -5.97 -15.85 21.31
CA HIS A 160 -7.34 -15.72 20.79
C HIS A 160 -7.29 -15.88 19.27
N PRO A 161 -8.41 -16.23 18.59
CA PRO A 161 -8.52 -16.11 17.13
C PRO A 161 -7.93 -14.82 16.54
N ARG A 162 -8.03 -13.70 17.28
CA ARG A 162 -7.59 -12.35 16.88
C ARG A 162 -6.19 -11.96 17.35
N GLN A 163 -5.60 -12.73 18.26
CA GLN A 163 -4.38 -12.34 18.96
C GLN A 163 -3.29 -13.37 18.70
N TRP A 164 -2.45 -13.03 17.73
CA TRP A 164 -1.34 -13.83 17.23
C TRP A 164 -0.06 -13.03 17.45
N LEU A 165 1.01 -13.70 17.85
CA LEU A 165 2.33 -13.08 17.96
C LEU A 165 3.39 -14.02 17.42
N VAL A 166 4.24 -13.47 16.56
CA VAL A 166 5.44 -14.11 16.05
C VAL A 166 6.61 -13.38 16.66
N TRP A 167 7.46 -14.11 17.37
CA TRP A 167 8.55 -13.56 18.16
C TRP A 167 9.87 -14.23 17.77
N PRO A 168 10.59 -13.65 16.78
CA PRO A 168 11.90 -14.14 16.41
C PRO A 168 12.95 -13.82 17.48
N GLN A 169 13.99 -14.65 17.58
CA GLN A 169 15.06 -14.50 18.58
C GLN A 169 15.74 -13.12 18.58
N VAL A 170 15.76 -12.42 17.45
CA VAL A 170 16.35 -11.07 17.34
C VAL A 170 15.64 -10.02 18.20
N LEU A 171 14.39 -10.26 18.60
CA LEU A 171 13.64 -9.39 19.53
C LEU A 171 13.96 -9.68 21.01
N GLY A 172 14.84 -10.65 21.28
CA GLY A 172 15.26 -11.05 22.63
C GLY A 172 14.36 -12.10 23.27
N GLU A 173 14.70 -12.53 24.48
CA GLU A 173 14.02 -13.62 25.17
C GLU A 173 12.77 -13.19 25.93
N ARG A 174 12.64 -11.89 26.21
CA ARG A 174 11.56 -11.37 27.05
C ARG A 174 10.35 -10.97 26.21
N LEU A 175 9.30 -11.79 26.29
CA LEU A 175 8.00 -11.50 25.69
C LEU A 175 7.33 -10.25 26.29
N PRO A 176 6.42 -9.59 25.53
CA PRO A 176 5.58 -8.53 26.07
C PRO A 176 4.77 -9.01 27.30
N GLN A 177 4.51 -8.11 28.25
CA GLN A 177 3.86 -8.45 29.53
C GLN A 177 2.53 -9.19 29.34
N ALA A 178 1.69 -8.72 28.41
CA ALA A 178 0.39 -9.33 28.09
C ALA A 178 0.46 -10.82 27.69
N TRP A 179 1.62 -11.28 27.18
CA TRP A 179 1.84 -12.68 26.82
C TRP A 179 2.53 -13.50 27.91
N ARG A 180 3.25 -12.84 28.83
CA ARG A 180 3.96 -13.50 29.95
C ARG A 180 3.02 -13.93 31.07
N GLU A 181 1.93 -13.20 31.26
CA GLU A 181 0.98 -13.42 32.36
C GLU A 181 -0.08 -14.48 32.03
N LEU A 182 -0.24 -14.83 30.75
CA LEU A 182 -1.18 -15.87 30.32
C LEU A 182 -0.60 -17.27 30.63
N PRO A 183 -1.38 -18.19 31.20
CA PRO A 183 -1.02 -19.61 31.23
C PRO A 183 -0.81 -20.15 29.82
N VAL A 184 0.29 -20.86 29.59
CA VAL A 184 0.72 -21.25 28.25
C VAL A 184 0.91 -22.76 28.12
N GLU A 185 0.22 -23.37 27.14
CA GLU A 185 0.53 -24.71 26.66
C GLU A 185 1.77 -24.64 25.75
N GLN A 186 2.86 -25.31 26.15
CA GLN A 186 4.13 -25.28 25.41
C GLN A 186 4.26 -26.47 24.48
N MET A 187 4.71 -26.19 23.26
CA MET A 187 4.89 -27.16 22.19
C MET A 187 6.22 -26.86 21.49
N GLU A 188 6.96 -27.89 21.12
CA GLU A 188 8.23 -27.76 20.43
C GLU A 188 8.30 -28.69 19.21
N GLY A 189 9.02 -28.26 18.19
CA GLY A 189 9.31 -29.05 17.00
C GLY A 189 9.04 -28.34 15.69
N HIS A 190 9.38 -28.98 14.58
CA HIS A 190 9.18 -28.43 13.23
C HIS A 190 7.70 -28.26 12.87
N TRP A 191 6.80 -29.00 13.53
CA TRP A 191 5.36 -28.92 13.36
C TRP A 191 4.69 -28.93 14.74
N PRO A 192 3.53 -28.29 14.92
CA PRO A 192 2.83 -28.33 16.19
C PRO A 192 2.28 -29.75 16.44
N SER A 193 2.46 -30.27 17.65
CA SER A 193 1.96 -31.58 18.07
C SER A 193 0.43 -31.68 18.07
N ARG A 194 -0.26 -30.54 18.27
CA ARG A 194 -1.71 -30.39 18.27
C ARG A 194 -2.13 -29.45 17.16
N LEU A 195 -2.70 -30.02 16.10
CA LEU A 195 -3.15 -29.28 14.92
C LEU A 195 -4.62 -28.87 15.04
N ALA A 196 -4.95 -27.74 14.45
CA ALA A 196 -6.32 -27.34 14.20
C ALA A 196 -7.01 -28.25 13.16
N ARG A 197 -8.34 -28.20 13.13
CA ARG A 197 -9.15 -28.89 12.12
C ARG A 197 -9.10 -28.14 10.80
N LEU A 198 -8.18 -28.52 9.91
CA LEU A 198 -7.92 -27.80 8.65
C LEU A 198 -9.15 -27.69 7.75
N GLU A 199 -10.05 -28.67 7.81
CA GLU A 199 -11.32 -28.71 7.08
C GLU A 199 -12.25 -27.51 7.40
N GLN A 200 -12.09 -26.91 8.59
CA GLN A 200 -12.90 -25.79 9.07
C GLN A 200 -12.22 -24.44 8.86
N LEU A 201 -10.95 -24.44 8.44
CA LEU A 201 -10.15 -23.23 8.31
C LEU A 201 -10.21 -22.70 6.87
N PRO A 202 -10.32 -21.37 6.69
CA PRO A 202 -10.28 -20.76 5.38
C PRO A 202 -8.89 -20.90 4.76
N SER A 203 -8.87 -21.13 3.44
CA SER A 203 -7.63 -21.17 2.66
C SER A 203 -7.14 -19.75 2.38
N VAL A 204 -5.86 -19.49 2.59
CA VAL A 204 -5.24 -18.18 2.33
C VAL A 204 -4.79 -18.00 0.89
N LEU A 205 -4.92 -19.04 0.05
CA LEU A 205 -4.47 -19.04 -1.34
C LEU A 205 -5.59 -18.95 -2.38
N GLU A 206 -6.82 -18.64 -1.97
CA GLU A 206 -7.96 -18.58 -2.90
C GLU A 206 -7.75 -17.61 -4.08
N ASP A 207 -7.05 -16.49 -3.86
CA ASP A 207 -6.72 -15.49 -4.89
C ASP A 207 -5.33 -15.70 -5.51
N ALA A 208 -4.48 -16.53 -4.91
CA ALA A 208 -3.14 -16.85 -5.41
C ALA A 208 -3.16 -17.88 -6.55
N ARG A 209 -4.33 -18.41 -6.89
CA ARG A 209 -4.49 -19.26 -8.04
C ARG A 209 -3.98 -18.49 -9.25
N PRO A 210 -2.95 -18.97 -9.97
CA PRO A 210 -2.75 -18.49 -11.32
C PRO A 210 -4.10 -18.64 -12.02
N VAL A 211 -4.49 -17.63 -12.79
CA VAL A 211 -5.57 -17.75 -13.79
C VAL A 211 -5.07 -18.80 -14.78
N ARG A 212 -5.11 -20.07 -14.36
CA ARG A 212 -4.98 -21.22 -15.23
C ARG A 212 -6.10 -20.98 -16.21
N THR A 213 -5.70 -20.77 -17.46
CA THR A 213 -6.43 -21.04 -18.68
C THR A 213 -7.10 -22.40 -18.52
N ARG A 214 -8.18 -22.41 -17.75
CA ARG A 214 -9.00 -23.56 -17.48
C ARG A 214 -9.67 -23.79 -18.81
N GLU A 215 -9.19 -24.83 -19.48
CA GLU A 215 -9.79 -25.38 -20.68
C GLU A 215 -11.29 -25.18 -20.58
N ARG A 216 -11.75 -24.31 -21.48
CA ARG A 216 -13.07 -23.72 -21.48
C ARG A 216 -14.03 -24.87 -21.83
N ARG A 217 -14.41 -25.68 -20.84
CA ARG A 217 -15.61 -26.51 -20.94
C ARG A 217 -16.76 -25.53 -21.01
N VAL A 218 -17.09 -25.20 -22.26
CA VAL A 218 -18.16 -24.29 -22.64
C VAL A 218 -19.41 -24.71 -21.87
N PRO A 219 -19.92 -23.88 -20.93
CA PRO A 219 -21.23 -24.15 -20.37
C PRO A 219 -22.20 -24.12 -21.55
N LYS A 220 -23.03 -25.16 -21.71
CA LYS A 220 -24.07 -25.18 -22.73
C LYS A 220 -25.05 -24.05 -22.42
N VAL A 221 -24.80 -22.90 -23.02
CA VAL A 221 -25.62 -21.69 -22.94
C VAL A 221 -27.00 -22.05 -23.47
N SER A 222 -28.03 -21.90 -22.64
CA SER A 222 -29.40 -22.16 -23.07
C SER A 222 -29.79 -21.20 -24.20
N ARG A 223 -30.70 -21.59 -25.10
CA ARG A 223 -31.12 -20.74 -26.24
C ARG A 223 -31.61 -19.36 -25.79
N VAL A 224 -32.19 -19.27 -24.59
CA VAL A 224 -32.64 -18.01 -23.97
C VAL A 224 -31.47 -17.13 -23.56
N GLN A 225 -30.44 -17.69 -22.92
CA GLN A 225 -29.22 -16.96 -22.57
C GLN A 225 -28.46 -16.47 -23.81
N ARG A 226 -28.48 -17.23 -24.91
CA ARG A 226 -27.86 -16.80 -26.19
C ARG A 226 -28.56 -15.59 -26.80
N ARG A 227 -29.89 -15.54 -26.74
CA ARG A 227 -30.68 -14.39 -27.21
C ARG A 227 -30.45 -13.16 -26.35
N LEU A 228 -30.35 -13.32 -25.03
CA LEU A 228 -30.02 -12.23 -24.11
C LEU A 228 -28.61 -11.69 -24.34
N LEU A 229 -27.61 -12.57 -24.51
CA LEU A 229 -26.24 -12.16 -24.81
C LEU A 229 -26.12 -11.43 -26.15
N LEU A 230 -26.86 -11.87 -27.18
CA LEU A 230 -26.95 -11.16 -28.47
C LEU A 230 -27.60 -9.78 -28.30
N GLY A 231 -28.66 -9.70 -27.49
CA GLY A 231 -29.30 -8.42 -27.14
C GLY A 231 -28.33 -7.48 -26.44
N CYS A 232 -27.61 -7.94 -25.42
CA CYS A 232 -26.60 -7.15 -24.70
C CYS A 232 -25.44 -6.71 -25.62
N ALA A 233 -24.98 -7.58 -26.52
CA ALA A 233 -23.93 -7.26 -27.46
C ALA A 233 -24.37 -6.18 -28.46
N LEU A 234 -25.57 -6.28 -29.01
CA LEU A 234 -26.16 -5.25 -29.88
C LEU A 234 -26.28 -3.91 -29.16
N LEU A 235 -26.73 -3.93 -27.90
CA LEU A 235 -26.89 -2.73 -27.09
C LEU A 235 -25.53 -2.08 -26.79
N ALA A 236 -24.49 -2.88 -26.51
CA ALA A 236 -23.12 -2.39 -26.35
C ALA A 236 -22.56 -1.78 -27.63
N VAL A 237 -22.81 -2.40 -28.80
CA VAL A 237 -22.40 -1.85 -30.11
C VAL A 237 -23.12 -0.53 -30.39
N CYS A 238 -24.43 -0.47 -30.21
CA CYS A 238 -25.19 0.77 -30.37
C CYS A 238 -24.70 1.86 -29.42
N TRP A 239 -24.44 1.53 -28.15
CA TRP A 239 -23.90 2.47 -27.18
C TRP A 239 -22.51 2.97 -27.57
N SER A 240 -21.62 2.08 -28.00
CA SER A 240 -20.28 2.44 -28.46
C SER A 240 -20.33 3.36 -29.68
N ALA A 241 -21.25 3.13 -30.61
CA ALA A 241 -21.44 3.97 -31.80
C ALA A 241 -21.95 5.38 -31.41
N VAL A 242 -22.93 5.46 -30.51
CA VAL A 242 -23.43 6.74 -29.99
C VAL A 242 -22.33 7.49 -29.24
N TYR A 243 -21.58 6.79 -28.39
CA TYR A 243 -20.46 7.37 -27.66
C TYR A 243 -19.40 7.91 -28.62
N LEU A 244 -18.97 7.12 -29.61
CA LEU A 244 -17.98 7.54 -30.61
C LEU A 244 -18.47 8.78 -31.39
N LEU A 245 -19.74 8.82 -31.76
CA LEU A 245 -20.35 9.96 -32.45
C LEU A 245 -20.37 11.22 -31.56
N GLN A 246 -20.66 11.05 -30.27
CA GLN A 246 -20.61 12.14 -29.30
C GLN A 246 -19.18 12.62 -29.07
N THR A 247 -18.20 11.71 -28.97
CA THR A 247 -16.79 12.06 -28.82
C THR A 247 -16.30 12.83 -30.05
N MET A 248 -16.68 12.42 -31.26
CA MET A 248 -16.34 13.14 -32.49
C MET A 248 -16.92 14.55 -32.51
N ARG A 249 -18.17 14.74 -32.07
CA ARG A 249 -18.76 16.08 -31.95
C ARG A 249 -18.07 16.92 -30.86
N GLN A 250 -17.62 16.31 -29.78
CA GLN A 250 -16.89 17.00 -28.71
C GLN A 250 -15.46 17.38 -29.14
N LEU A 251 -14.81 16.59 -30.00
CA LEU A 251 -13.49 16.92 -30.54
C LEU A 251 -13.49 18.23 -31.32
N ASP A 252 -14.55 18.53 -32.06
CA ASP A 252 -14.64 19.80 -32.79
C ASP A 252 -14.81 21.00 -31.84
N ALA A 253 -15.58 20.83 -30.75
CA ALA A 253 -15.68 21.83 -29.69
C ALA A 253 -14.35 22.02 -28.92
N TRP A 254 -13.58 20.94 -28.70
CA TRP A 254 -12.27 21.03 -28.05
C TRP A 254 -11.20 21.64 -28.95
N LYS A 255 -11.21 21.35 -30.26
CA LYS A 255 -10.31 22.00 -31.22
C LYS A 255 -10.51 23.51 -31.24
N THR A 256 -11.76 23.96 -31.31
CA THR A 256 -12.09 25.40 -31.29
C THR A 256 -11.70 26.07 -29.96
N GLN A 257 -11.86 25.39 -28.82
CA GLN A 257 -11.37 25.90 -27.53
C GLN A 257 -9.84 25.95 -27.43
N VAL A 258 -9.14 24.94 -27.97
CA VAL A 258 -7.67 24.92 -27.99
C VAL A 258 -7.12 25.98 -28.94
N GLU A 259 -7.73 26.20 -30.10
CA GLU A 259 -7.37 27.29 -31.02
C GLU A 259 -7.59 28.67 -30.39
N ALA A 260 -8.66 28.85 -29.62
CA ALA A 260 -8.93 30.10 -28.91
C ALA A 260 -7.90 30.42 -27.81
N VAL A 261 -7.34 29.39 -27.16
CA VAL A 261 -6.38 29.55 -26.05
C VAL A 261 -4.91 29.52 -26.50
N ALA A 262 -4.58 28.70 -27.50
CA ALA A 262 -3.21 28.47 -27.98
C ALA A 262 -2.88 29.21 -29.30
N GLY A 263 -3.88 29.80 -29.96
CA GLY A 263 -3.76 30.37 -31.30
C GLY A 263 -3.87 29.31 -32.40
N ALA A 264 -4.09 29.76 -33.65
CA ALA A 264 -4.12 28.89 -34.82
C ALA A 264 -2.80 28.13 -34.94
N SER A 265 -2.84 26.80 -34.80
CA SER A 265 -1.66 25.95 -34.86
C SER A 265 -1.94 24.75 -35.75
N ASP A 266 -1.22 24.66 -36.87
CA ASP A 266 -1.39 23.60 -37.86
C ASP A 266 -0.84 22.24 -37.39
N ASN A 267 -0.15 22.19 -36.24
CA ASN A 267 0.51 20.99 -35.73
C ASN A 267 0.30 20.77 -34.23
N LEU A 268 0.01 19.51 -33.87
CA LEU A 268 -0.24 19.06 -32.48
C LEU A 268 0.95 19.29 -31.54
N SER A 269 2.17 19.29 -32.07
CA SER A 269 3.39 19.64 -31.33
C SER A 269 3.45 21.13 -30.97
N GLN A 270 2.97 22.03 -31.85
CA GLN A 270 2.96 23.48 -31.61
C GLN A 270 1.92 23.85 -30.56
N ALA A 271 0.72 23.24 -30.60
CA ALA A 271 -0.30 23.42 -29.57
C ALA A 271 0.20 22.95 -28.19
N ARG A 272 0.92 21.82 -28.12
CA ARG A 272 1.55 21.34 -26.86
C ARG A 272 2.57 22.32 -26.31
N VAL A 273 3.42 22.91 -27.16
CA VAL A 273 4.42 23.89 -26.74
C VAL A 273 3.76 25.20 -26.28
N ALA A 274 2.73 25.68 -26.97
CA ALA A 274 1.98 26.86 -26.57
C ALA A 274 1.29 26.67 -25.21
N LEU A 275 0.67 25.51 -24.99
CA LEU A 275 0.00 25.17 -23.74
C LEU A 275 0.99 24.96 -22.60
N ALA A 276 2.17 24.39 -22.88
CA ALA A 276 3.26 24.30 -21.92
C ALA A 276 3.77 25.68 -21.49
N ARG A 277 3.89 26.65 -22.42
CA ARG A 277 4.26 28.05 -22.12
C ARG A 277 3.22 28.77 -21.26
N LEU A 278 1.94 28.49 -21.45
CA LEU A 278 0.89 29.04 -20.60
C LEU A 278 0.95 28.47 -19.18
N LYS A 279 1.11 27.15 -19.06
CA LYS A 279 1.27 26.48 -17.76
C LYS A 279 2.53 26.92 -17.01
N SER A 280 3.65 27.14 -17.72
CA SER A 280 4.87 27.64 -17.08
C SER A 280 4.65 29.03 -16.51
N ARG A 281 4.01 29.95 -17.26
CA ARG A 281 3.66 31.30 -16.78
C ARG A 281 2.76 31.29 -15.54
N GLU A 282 1.77 30.40 -15.49
CA GLU A 282 0.91 30.27 -14.30
C GLU A 282 1.66 29.72 -13.08
N ASN A 283 2.54 28.74 -13.30
CA ASN A 283 3.37 28.18 -12.23
C ASN A 283 4.38 29.21 -11.71
N ASP A 284 5.04 29.96 -12.60
CA ASP A 284 5.97 31.03 -12.23
C ASP A 284 5.26 32.11 -11.40
N TRP A 285 4.03 32.47 -11.76
CA TRP A 285 3.22 33.40 -10.97
C TRP A 285 2.90 32.87 -9.56
N ARG A 286 2.51 31.59 -9.44
CA ARG A 286 2.21 30.97 -8.14
C ARG A 286 3.44 30.86 -7.25
N VAL A 287 4.59 30.49 -7.80
CA VAL A 287 5.86 30.43 -7.05
C VAL A 287 6.23 31.81 -6.52
N ARG A 288 6.10 32.87 -7.33
CA ARG A 288 6.35 34.25 -6.89
C ARG A 288 5.41 34.69 -5.77
N GLN A 289 4.13 34.35 -5.87
CA GLN A 289 3.16 34.68 -4.82
C GLN A 289 3.52 34.00 -3.49
N GLN A 290 4.02 32.76 -3.55
CA GLN A 290 4.48 32.03 -2.35
C GLN A 290 5.76 32.65 -1.75
N GLN A 291 6.71 33.07 -2.58
CA GLN A 291 7.94 33.74 -2.13
C GLN A 291 7.64 35.06 -1.42
N VAL A 292 6.74 35.89 -1.97
CA VAL A 292 6.34 37.15 -1.33
C VAL A 292 5.69 36.90 0.04
N VAL A 293 4.76 35.94 0.12
CA VAL A 293 4.09 35.60 1.40
C VAL A 293 5.09 35.07 2.44
N ALA A 294 6.03 34.21 2.05
CA ALA A 294 7.06 33.71 2.95
C ALA A 294 7.96 34.84 3.48
N MET A 295 8.30 35.80 2.61
CA MET A 295 9.13 36.95 2.97
C MET A 295 8.39 37.91 3.92
N GLU A 296 7.09 38.17 3.69
CA GLU A 296 6.24 38.94 4.60
C GLU A 296 6.14 38.28 5.98
N GLN A 297 5.99 36.95 6.04
CA GLN A 297 5.92 36.21 7.30
C GLN A 297 7.23 36.25 8.07
N ALA A 298 8.37 36.00 7.41
CA ALA A 298 9.68 36.06 8.03
C ALA A 298 10.00 37.47 8.56
N PHE A 299 9.62 38.49 7.80
CA PHE A 299 9.81 39.88 8.17
C PHE A 299 8.89 40.31 9.33
N SER A 300 7.64 39.88 9.34
CA SER A 300 6.70 40.10 10.46
C SER A 300 7.19 39.44 11.75
N ALA A 301 7.71 38.22 11.67
CA ALA A 301 8.31 37.53 12.81
C ALA A 301 9.55 38.26 13.35
N TRP A 302 10.37 38.84 12.47
CA TRP A 302 11.52 39.66 12.87
C TRP A 302 11.08 40.97 13.55
N LEU A 303 10.07 41.68 13.03
CA LEU A 303 9.53 42.89 13.66
C LEU A 303 8.96 42.64 15.05
N GLN A 304 8.30 41.49 15.27
CA GLN A 304 7.82 41.11 16.59
C GLN A 304 8.93 40.94 17.62
N GLN A 305 10.13 40.55 17.17
CA GLN A 305 11.32 40.41 18.03
C GLN A 305 12.05 41.75 18.25
N GLN A 306 11.73 42.78 17.45
CA GLN A 306 12.43 44.07 17.45
C GLN A 306 11.42 45.22 17.62
N PRO A 307 10.91 45.47 18.84
CA PRO A 307 9.85 46.46 19.10
C PRO A 307 10.26 47.92 18.84
N GLY A 308 11.55 48.18 18.59
CA GLY A 308 12.09 49.50 18.26
C GLY A 308 12.11 49.83 16.77
N TRP A 309 11.64 48.93 15.90
CA TRP A 309 11.60 49.08 14.45
C TRP A 309 10.17 48.97 13.92
N SER A 310 9.84 49.79 12.92
CA SER A 310 8.53 49.83 12.26
C SER A 310 8.69 49.98 10.75
N VAL A 311 7.67 49.56 10.00
CA VAL A 311 7.67 49.68 8.53
C VAL A 311 7.22 51.08 8.15
N SER A 312 8.09 51.81 7.46
CA SER A 312 7.80 53.14 6.91
C SER A 312 7.28 53.07 5.47
N SER A 313 7.76 52.11 4.67
CA SER A 313 7.26 51.90 3.31
C SER A 313 7.33 50.43 2.87
N ASN A 314 6.38 50.01 2.04
CA ASN A 314 6.35 48.71 1.39
C ASN A 314 5.96 48.90 -0.07
N HIS A 315 6.84 48.51 -0.99
CA HIS A 315 6.61 48.63 -2.41
C HIS A 315 7.05 47.37 -3.14
N PHE A 316 6.18 46.84 -4.01
CA PHE A 316 6.45 45.68 -4.82
C PHE A 316 6.24 46.01 -6.30
N ASP A 317 7.30 45.87 -7.09
CA ASP A 317 7.33 46.22 -8.52
C ASP A 317 7.31 44.96 -9.42
N GLY A 318 6.72 43.85 -8.93
CA GLY A 318 6.64 42.59 -9.67
C GLY A 318 7.91 41.74 -9.68
N ARG A 319 9.09 42.35 -9.49
CA ARG A 319 10.41 41.69 -9.38
C ARG A 319 11.15 42.06 -8.11
N LEU A 320 11.16 43.36 -7.80
CA LEU A 320 11.85 43.91 -6.64
C LEU A 320 10.83 44.21 -5.53
N TRP A 321 11.12 43.72 -4.33
CA TRP A 321 10.42 44.11 -3.12
C TRP A 321 11.28 45.11 -2.33
N ARG A 322 10.78 46.32 -2.13
CA ARG A 322 11.45 47.40 -1.40
C ARG A 322 10.72 47.68 -0.10
N LEU A 323 11.48 47.66 0.99
CA LEU A 323 10.99 47.96 2.33
C LEU A 323 11.77 49.12 2.92
N GLY A 324 11.05 50.11 3.44
CA GLY A 324 11.59 51.15 4.33
C GLY A 324 11.29 50.79 5.78
N LEU A 325 12.29 50.87 6.63
CA LEU A 325 12.21 50.63 8.07
C LEU A 325 12.61 51.90 8.81
N SER A 326 11.77 52.36 9.72
CA SER A 326 12.10 53.44 10.63
C SER A 326 12.11 52.94 12.07
N GLY A 327 13.12 53.32 12.84
CA GLY A 327 13.29 52.81 14.19
C GLY A 327 14.43 53.44 14.96
N SER A 328 14.47 53.16 16.26
CA SER A 328 15.51 53.62 17.20
C SER A 328 16.31 52.47 17.81
N GLY A 329 16.10 51.24 17.33
CA GLY A 329 16.83 50.05 17.76
C GLY A 329 18.23 49.91 17.14
N PRO A 330 19.04 48.95 17.60
CA PRO A 330 20.34 48.66 16.99
C PRO A 330 20.16 48.25 15.52
N ARG A 331 21.03 48.76 14.64
CA ARG A 331 21.02 48.44 13.21
C ARG A 331 21.32 46.95 13.00
N PRO A 332 20.43 46.16 12.39
CA PRO A 332 20.65 44.73 12.18
C PRO A 332 21.77 44.49 11.17
N ALA A 333 22.49 43.37 11.33
CA ALA A 333 23.58 43.02 10.43
C ALA A 333 23.05 42.65 9.04
N VAL A 334 23.80 43.01 7.98
CA VAL A 334 23.45 42.68 6.59
C VAL A 334 23.27 41.16 6.38
N ALA A 335 24.03 40.34 7.12
CA ALA A 335 23.93 38.89 7.08
C ALA A 335 22.56 38.36 7.53
N GLU A 336 21.87 39.03 8.45
CA GLU A 336 20.54 38.62 8.93
C GLU A 336 19.49 38.83 7.84
N TRP A 337 19.57 39.97 7.12
CA TRP A 337 18.71 40.24 5.98
C TRP A 337 18.95 39.29 4.82
N GLN A 338 20.22 38.94 4.57
CA GLN A 338 20.58 37.99 3.53
C GLN A 338 20.12 36.57 3.86
N ALA A 339 20.21 36.13 5.12
CA ALA A 339 19.70 34.84 5.57
C ALA A 339 18.17 34.76 5.46
N MET A 340 17.47 35.84 5.81
CA MET A 340 16.01 35.94 5.67
C MET A 340 15.58 35.86 4.20
N ALA A 341 16.30 36.55 3.31
CA ALA A 341 16.05 36.50 1.87
C ALA A 341 16.25 35.08 1.31
N GLN A 342 17.37 34.42 1.67
CA GLN A 342 17.68 33.07 1.19
C GLN A 342 16.66 32.03 1.66
N ALA A 343 16.18 32.13 2.91
CA ALA A 343 15.15 31.24 3.44
C ALA A 343 13.81 31.36 2.68
N ALA A 344 13.51 32.54 2.13
CA ALA A 344 12.33 32.79 1.31
C ALA A 344 12.57 32.57 -0.21
N GLY A 345 13.77 32.13 -0.62
CA GLY A 345 14.13 31.93 -2.02
C GLY A 345 14.38 33.22 -2.81
N ALA A 346 14.66 34.33 -2.11
CA ALA A 346 14.98 35.65 -2.65
C ALA A 346 16.46 36.01 -2.43
N GLN A 347 16.93 37.08 -3.05
CA GLN A 347 18.28 37.62 -2.84
C GLN A 347 18.22 39.09 -2.42
N LEU A 348 19.05 39.50 -1.47
CA LEU A 348 19.20 40.91 -1.11
C LEU A 348 19.91 41.64 -2.26
N SER A 349 19.24 42.61 -2.88
CA SER A 349 19.80 43.47 -3.90
C SER A 349 20.42 44.71 -3.25
N GLY A 350 21.75 44.71 -3.11
CA GLY A 350 22.52 45.84 -2.62
C GLY A 350 22.66 45.94 -1.10
N GLU A 351 23.54 46.83 -0.64
CA GLU A 351 23.69 47.14 0.79
C GLU A 351 22.52 47.98 1.32
N PRO A 352 22.05 47.75 2.56
CA PRO A 352 20.97 48.55 3.15
C PRO A 352 21.30 50.04 3.17
N GLN A 353 20.52 50.86 2.48
CA GLN A 353 20.75 52.29 2.36
C GLN A 353 20.00 53.06 3.46
N GLY A 354 20.59 54.12 4.00
CA GLY A 354 19.93 54.98 4.99
C GLY A 354 20.70 55.16 6.30
N GLY A 355 20.24 56.14 7.09
CA GLY A 355 20.86 56.58 8.34
C GLY A 355 20.59 55.63 9.52
N ALA A 356 21.04 56.01 10.71
CA ALA A 356 20.87 55.18 11.91
C ALA A 356 19.40 54.91 12.28
N ALA A 357 18.46 55.73 11.81
CA ALA A 357 17.04 55.66 12.15
C ALA A 357 16.11 55.36 10.96
N ASP A 358 16.65 55.20 9.74
CA ASP A 358 15.88 54.92 8.53
C ASP A 358 16.70 53.99 7.62
N LEU A 359 16.16 52.83 7.28
CA LEU A 359 16.81 51.79 6.48
C LEU A 359 15.93 51.41 5.30
N GLN A 360 16.51 51.37 4.10
CA GLN A 360 15.89 50.86 2.89
C GLN A 360 16.53 49.53 2.50
N LEU A 361 15.69 48.51 2.34
CA LEU A 361 16.06 47.16 1.93
C LEU A 361 15.41 46.86 0.60
N SER A 362 16.16 46.25 -0.31
CA SER A 362 15.65 45.76 -1.60
C SER A 362 15.95 44.28 -1.76
N PHE A 363 14.91 43.49 -2.02
CA PHE A 363 14.99 42.05 -2.28
C PHE A 363 14.61 41.77 -3.74
N ASP A 364 15.46 41.05 -4.47
CA ASP A 364 15.19 40.53 -5.83
C ASP A 364 14.68 39.09 -5.73
N LEU A 365 13.54 38.84 -6.39
CA LEU A 365 12.87 37.55 -6.43
C LEU A 365 13.21 36.74 -7.70
N GLY A 366 14.17 37.22 -8.51
CA GLY A 366 14.75 36.50 -9.65
C GLY A 366 14.24 36.97 -11.02
N GLU A 367 14.89 36.51 -12.09
CA GLU A 367 14.61 36.93 -13.47
C GLU A 367 13.31 36.34 -14.06
N GLN A 368 12.70 37.08 -14.99
CA GLN A 368 11.73 36.56 -15.95
C GLN A 368 12.44 35.69 -16.99
N PRO A 369 11.97 34.46 -17.29
CA PRO A 369 12.45 33.73 -18.46
C PRO A 369 11.99 34.36 -19.78
#